data_AF-Q3KRI9-F1
#
_entry.id   AF-Q3KRI9-F1
#
_cell.length_a   1.000
_cell.length_b   1.000
_cell.length_c   1.000
_cell.angle_alpha   90.00
_cell.angle_beta   90.00
_cell.angle_gamma   90.00
#
_symmetry.space_group_name_H-M   'P 1'
#
loop_
_entity.id
_entity.type
_entity.pdbx_description
1 polymer ?
#
loop_
_entity_poly.entity_id
_entity_poly.type
_entity_poly.pdbx_seq_one_letter_code
_entity_poly.pdbx_strand_id
1 'polypeptide(L)'
;HDDMPGMDDDDLRHGKPTVHKVYDEATAVLAGDALHALAFEILADPGTCSDPFVRSELITTLGTASGMNGMAGGQMMDMVADEEGVEYDLHTITRLQQLKTGALLAASVEMGAILGRVPPEGRAHLRAYARDIGLAFQIADDILDVE
;
A
#
# COMPACT_ATOMS: atom_id res chain seq x y z
N HIS A 1 2.74 10.18 -4.70
CA HIS A 1 1.48 10.71 -5.24
C HIS A 1 0.68 11.36 -4.13
N ASP A 2 0.51 10.69 -2.99
CA ASP A 2 -0.14 11.20 -1.76
C ASP A 2 0.16 12.67 -1.41
N ASP A 3 1.45 13.03 -1.34
CA ASP A 3 1.85 14.39 -0.95
C ASP A 3 1.48 15.50 -1.97
N MET A 4 0.82 15.21 -3.10
CA MET A 4 0.55 16.19 -4.16
C MET A 4 -0.58 17.17 -3.78
N PRO A 5 -0.66 18.38 -4.39
CA PRO A 5 -1.71 19.36 -4.09
C PRO A 5 -3.16 18.90 -4.33
N GLY A 6 -3.35 17.88 -5.18
CA GLY A 6 -4.67 17.27 -5.42
C GLY A 6 -5.01 16.11 -4.49
N MET A 7 -4.19 15.88 -3.46
CA MET A 7 -4.34 14.84 -2.44
C MET A 7 -4.09 15.52 -1.08
N ASP A 8 -2.98 15.22 -0.39
CA ASP A 8 -2.74 15.74 0.97
C ASP A 8 -2.10 17.15 0.98
N ASP A 9 -1.57 17.63 -0.14
CA ASP A 9 -0.87 18.92 -0.29
C ASP A 9 0.28 19.14 0.71
N ASP A 10 1.00 18.06 1.05
CA ASP A 10 2.07 18.10 2.03
C ASP A 10 3.37 18.75 1.49
N ASP A 11 3.87 19.76 2.20
CA ASP A 11 5.15 20.41 1.89
C ASP A 11 6.36 19.54 2.28
N LEU A 12 6.22 18.75 3.34
CA LEU A 12 7.31 18.02 3.98
C LEU A 12 6.92 16.57 4.28
N ARG A 13 7.84 15.64 4.03
CA ARG A 13 7.75 14.24 4.45
C ARG A 13 9.00 13.85 5.24
N HIS A 14 8.83 13.39 6.47
CA HIS A 14 9.94 13.07 7.39
C HIS A 14 11.00 14.20 7.51
N GLY A 15 10.53 15.46 7.59
CA GLY A 15 11.38 16.64 7.72
C GLY A 15 12.13 17.04 6.45
N LYS A 16 11.81 16.44 5.29
CA LYS A 16 12.39 16.78 3.98
C LYS A 16 11.31 17.29 3.03
N PRO A 17 11.63 18.24 2.14
CA PRO A 17 10.66 18.69 1.13
C PRO A 17 10.18 17.54 0.25
N THR A 18 8.88 17.53 -0.04
CA THR A 18 8.23 16.51 -0.88
C THR A 18 8.65 16.67 -2.34
N VAL A 19 8.45 15.61 -3.15
CA VAL A 19 8.99 15.55 -4.52
C VAL A 19 8.53 16.74 -5.37
N HIS A 20 7.25 17.12 -5.25
CA HIS A 20 6.69 18.23 -6.02
C HIS A 20 7.17 19.61 -5.53
N LYS A 21 7.61 19.73 -4.27
CA LYS A 21 8.25 20.95 -3.73
C LYS A 21 9.71 21.07 -4.14
N VAL A 22 10.44 19.95 -4.28
CA VAL A 22 11.84 19.94 -4.74
C VAL A 22 11.93 20.17 -6.26
N TYR A 23 11.02 19.58 -7.02
CA TYR A 23 11.00 19.62 -8.48
C TYR A 23 9.75 20.38 -8.95
N ASP A 24 8.76 19.65 -9.47
CA ASP A 24 7.46 20.15 -9.87
C ASP A 24 6.43 19.01 -9.82
N GLU A 25 5.16 19.37 -9.97
CA GLU A 25 4.03 18.42 -9.95
C GLU A 25 4.13 17.35 -11.04
N ALA A 26 4.48 17.74 -12.27
CA ALA A 26 4.57 16.81 -13.40
C ALA A 26 5.65 15.74 -13.16
N THR A 27 6.79 16.14 -12.62
CA THR A 27 7.88 15.26 -12.23
C THR A 27 7.46 14.32 -11.12
N ALA A 28 6.73 14.80 -10.11
CA ALA A 28 6.24 13.98 -9.01
C ALA A 28 5.23 12.92 -9.46
N VAL A 29 4.32 13.26 -10.39
CA VAL A 29 3.40 12.30 -11.03
C VAL A 29 4.18 11.22 -11.77
N LEU A 30 5.09 11.62 -12.68
CA LEU A 30 5.86 10.67 -13.50
C LEU A 30 6.82 9.82 -12.66
N ALA A 31 7.37 10.36 -11.56
CA ALA A 31 8.19 9.60 -10.64
C ALA A 31 7.37 8.50 -9.94
N GLY A 32 6.16 8.80 -9.47
CA GLY A 32 5.27 7.80 -8.89
C GLY A 32 4.86 6.72 -9.90
N ASP A 33 4.51 7.12 -11.13
CA ASP A 33 4.14 6.19 -12.20
C ASP A 33 5.29 5.25 -12.55
N ALA A 34 6.51 5.79 -12.67
CA ALA A 34 7.71 5.01 -12.95
C ALA A 34 8.07 4.05 -11.81
N LEU A 35 7.96 4.49 -10.55
CA LEU A 35 8.22 3.63 -9.38
C LEU A 35 7.19 2.50 -9.27
N HIS A 36 5.93 2.78 -9.57
CA HIS A 36 4.87 1.78 -9.60
C HIS A 36 5.15 0.72 -10.68
N ALA A 37 5.52 1.14 -11.90
CA ALA A 37 5.89 0.23 -12.98
C ALA A 37 7.17 -0.57 -12.65
N LEU A 38 8.18 0.07 -12.07
CA LEU A 38 9.45 -0.55 -11.69
C LEU A 38 9.25 -1.68 -10.68
N ALA A 39 8.29 -1.57 -9.76
CA ALA A 39 8.01 -2.64 -8.80
C ALA A 39 7.62 -3.95 -9.52
N PHE A 40 6.83 -3.88 -10.59
CA PHE A 40 6.46 -5.06 -11.39
C PHE A 40 7.60 -5.57 -12.27
N GLU A 41 8.45 -4.68 -12.78
CA GLU A 41 9.66 -5.06 -13.50
C GLU A 41 10.59 -5.89 -12.60
N ILE A 42 10.82 -5.43 -11.37
CA ILE A 42 11.62 -6.16 -10.37
C ILE A 42 11.02 -7.54 -10.08
N LEU A 43 9.71 -7.64 -9.87
CA LEU A 43 9.07 -8.93 -9.59
C LEU A 43 9.09 -9.89 -10.78
N ALA A 44 9.06 -9.37 -12.01
CA ALA A 44 9.13 -10.17 -13.23
C ALA A 44 10.56 -10.67 -13.54
N ASP A 45 11.59 -10.01 -13.00
CA ASP A 45 12.99 -10.32 -13.26
C ASP A 45 13.39 -11.73 -12.78
N PRO A 46 14.05 -12.55 -13.61
CA PRO A 46 14.53 -13.89 -13.20
C PRO A 46 15.48 -13.91 -12.00
N GLY A 47 16.13 -12.78 -11.69
CA GLY A 47 16.97 -12.58 -10.51
C GLY A 47 16.18 -12.50 -9.20
N THR A 48 14.89 -12.15 -9.23
CA THR A 48 14.00 -12.21 -8.06
C THR A 48 13.69 -13.65 -7.67
N CYS A 49 13.39 -14.51 -8.64
CA CYS A 49 13.22 -15.94 -8.45
C CYS A 49 13.34 -16.64 -9.80
N SER A 50 13.99 -17.80 -9.89
CA SER A 50 14.14 -18.52 -11.15
C SER A 50 12.81 -19.09 -11.69
N ASP A 51 11.86 -19.37 -10.81
CA ASP A 51 10.57 -19.97 -11.17
C ASP A 51 9.56 -18.93 -11.65
N PRO A 52 9.10 -19.01 -12.91
CA PRO A 52 8.14 -18.06 -13.47
C PRO A 52 6.77 -18.09 -12.77
N PHE A 53 6.35 -19.23 -12.22
CA PHE A 53 5.05 -19.33 -11.54
C PHE A 53 5.06 -18.55 -10.23
N VAL A 54 6.17 -18.59 -9.48
CA VAL A 54 6.34 -17.74 -8.28
C VAL A 54 6.34 -16.27 -8.65
N ARG A 55 7.09 -15.86 -9.68
CA ARG A 55 7.10 -14.46 -10.11
C ARG A 55 5.70 -13.99 -10.52
N SER A 56 4.95 -14.80 -11.24
CA SER A 56 3.56 -14.50 -11.61
C SER A 56 2.65 -14.36 -10.37
N GLU A 57 2.83 -15.20 -9.36
CA GLU A 57 2.07 -15.13 -8.11
C GLU A 57 2.40 -13.84 -7.34
N LEU A 58 3.69 -13.48 -7.22
CA LEU A 58 4.15 -12.21 -6.61
C LEU A 58 3.56 -10.98 -7.31
N ILE A 59 3.59 -10.96 -8.64
CA ILE A 59 3.00 -9.88 -9.46
C ILE A 59 1.50 -9.76 -9.17
N THR A 60 0.80 -10.89 -9.10
CA THR A 60 -0.65 -10.90 -8.82
C THR A 60 -0.94 -10.39 -7.41
N THR A 61 -0.16 -10.81 -6.42
CA THR A 61 -0.26 -10.36 -5.03
C THR A 61 -0.06 -8.85 -4.91
N LEU A 62 1.04 -8.32 -5.48
CA LEU A 62 1.30 -6.89 -5.43
C LEU A 62 0.25 -6.08 -6.22
N GLY A 63 -0.10 -6.51 -7.44
CA GLY A 63 -1.10 -5.83 -8.26
C GLY A 63 -2.46 -5.73 -7.60
N THR A 64 -2.91 -6.80 -6.93
CA THR A 64 -4.16 -6.78 -6.17
C THR A 64 -4.09 -5.83 -4.98
N ALA A 65 -2.97 -5.85 -4.24
CA ALA A 65 -2.78 -5.05 -3.04
C ALA A 65 -2.54 -3.57 -3.31
N SER A 66 -1.98 -3.20 -4.47
CA SER A 66 -1.75 -1.82 -4.87
C SER A 66 -2.97 -1.18 -5.56
N GLY A 67 -3.81 -1.98 -6.22
CA GLY A 67 -4.92 -1.50 -7.05
C GLY A 67 -6.20 -1.14 -6.29
N MET A 68 -7.33 -1.11 -7.02
CA MET A 68 -8.65 -0.70 -6.51
C MET A 68 -9.16 -1.55 -5.32
N ASN A 69 -8.72 -2.81 -5.22
CA ASN A 69 -9.10 -3.72 -4.14
C ASN A 69 -8.12 -3.67 -2.97
N GLY A 70 -7.19 -2.72 -2.97
CA GLY A 70 -6.14 -2.52 -1.98
C GLY A 70 -5.86 -1.03 -1.78
N MET A 71 -4.58 -0.65 -1.71
CA MET A 71 -4.07 0.68 -1.38
C MET A 71 -4.79 1.81 -2.11
N ALA A 72 -4.86 1.78 -3.45
CA ALA A 72 -5.50 2.85 -4.21
C ALA A 72 -7.01 2.99 -3.92
N GLY A 73 -7.69 1.87 -3.66
CA GLY A 73 -9.10 1.89 -3.22
C GLY A 73 -9.26 2.50 -1.83
N GLY A 74 -8.36 2.17 -0.90
CA GLY A 74 -8.34 2.77 0.43
C GLY A 74 -8.05 4.26 0.38
N GLN A 75 -7.11 4.70 -0.45
CA GLN A 75 -6.81 6.11 -0.67
C GLN A 75 -8.03 6.88 -1.17
N MET A 76 -8.77 6.32 -2.13
CA MET A 76 -9.97 6.97 -2.65
C MET A 76 -11.07 7.09 -1.58
N MET A 77 -11.23 6.07 -0.72
CA MET A 77 -12.18 6.16 0.40
C MET A 77 -11.82 7.29 1.37
N ASP A 78 -10.52 7.48 1.61
CA ASP A 78 -10.00 8.52 2.50
C ASP A 78 -10.26 9.93 1.92
N MET A 79 -9.89 10.14 0.66
CA MET A 79 -10.13 11.40 -0.04
C MET A 79 -11.62 11.78 -0.07
N VAL A 80 -12.52 10.80 -0.30
CA VAL A 80 -13.97 11.05 -0.30
C VAL A 80 -14.48 11.42 1.09
N ALA A 81 -13.93 10.82 2.15
CA ALA A 81 -14.30 11.19 3.52
C ALA A 81 -13.97 12.66 3.81
N ASP A 82 -12.79 13.11 3.39
CA ASP A 82 -12.32 14.49 3.58
C ASP A 82 -13.08 15.49 2.70
N GLU A 83 -13.27 15.18 1.41
CA GLU A 83 -13.97 16.07 0.46
C GLU A 83 -15.46 16.24 0.79
N GLU A 84 -16.15 15.14 1.14
CA GLU A 84 -17.60 15.15 1.39
C GLU A 84 -17.95 15.36 2.88
N GLY A 85 -16.97 15.38 3.78
CA GLY A 85 -17.16 15.50 5.23
C GLY A 85 -17.96 14.34 5.82
N VAL A 86 -17.78 13.12 5.28
CA VAL A 86 -18.55 11.94 5.67
C VAL A 86 -17.95 11.33 6.93
N GLU A 87 -18.75 11.25 8.00
CA GLU A 87 -18.39 10.46 9.17
C GLU A 87 -18.66 8.97 8.91
N TYR A 88 -17.59 8.21 8.76
CA TYR A 88 -17.66 6.76 8.64
C TYR A 88 -17.93 6.07 9.97
N ASP A 89 -18.70 4.98 9.91
CA ASP A 89 -18.82 4.07 11.04
C ASP A 89 -17.53 3.26 11.24
N LEU A 90 -17.39 2.62 12.40
CA LEU A 90 -16.19 1.83 12.73
C LEU A 90 -15.91 0.75 11.68
N HIS A 91 -16.95 0.17 11.08
CA HIS A 91 -16.80 -0.85 10.04
C HIS A 91 -16.14 -0.28 8.79
N THR A 92 -16.59 0.88 8.33
CA THR A 92 -16.09 1.55 7.13
C THR A 92 -14.68 2.10 7.36
N ILE A 93 -14.38 2.68 8.53
CA ILE A 93 -13.02 3.08 8.93
C ILE A 93 -12.10 1.86 8.93
N THR A 94 -12.53 0.75 9.54
CA THR A 94 -11.72 -0.49 9.55
C THR A 94 -11.44 -0.98 8.13
N ARG A 95 -12.43 -0.88 7.22
CA ARG A 95 -12.27 -1.26 5.82
C ARG A 95 -11.30 -0.35 5.08
N LEU A 96 -11.42 0.97 5.25
CA LEU A 96 -10.50 1.96 4.71
C LEU A 96 -9.06 1.60 5.12
N GLN A 97 -8.84 1.39 6.41
CA GLN A 97 -7.50 1.11 6.96
C GLN A 97 -6.92 -0.23 6.50
N GLN A 98 -7.76 -1.26 6.37
CA GLN A 98 -7.36 -2.53 5.77
C GLN A 98 -6.91 -2.39 4.32
N LEU A 99 -7.44 -1.40 3.59
CA LEU A 99 -7.10 -1.14 2.20
C LEU A 99 -5.90 -0.20 2.08
N LYS A 100 -5.99 1.03 2.62
CA LYS A 100 -4.99 2.10 2.48
C LYS A 100 -3.61 1.63 2.94
N THR A 101 -3.55 1.07 4.15
CA THR A 101 -2.28 0.67 4.80
C THR A 101 -2.13 -0.86 4.86
N GLY A 102 -3.19 -1.56 5.28
CA GLY A 102 -3.13 -2.98 5.57
C GLY A 102 -2.83 -3.88 4.36
N ALA A 103 -3.26 -3.48 3.15
CA ALA A 103 -3.13 -4.30 1.96
C ALA A 103 -1.66 -4.58 1.58
N LEU A 104 -0.79 -3.57 1.66
CA LEU A 104 0.63 -3.71 1.32
C LEU A 104 1.42 -4.45 2.41
N LEU A 105 1.05 -4.28 3.68
CA LEU A 105 1.61 -5.07 4.79
C LEU A 105 1.25 -6.55 4.63
N ALA A 106 -0.01 -6.86 4.30
CA ALA A 106 -0.47 -8.21 4.00
C ALA A 106 0.23 -8.80 2.78
N ALA A 107 0.38 -8.02 1.71
CA ALA A 107 1.11 -8.44 0.52
C ALA A 107 2.57 -8.79 0.85
N SER A 108 3.24 -8.01 1.70
CA SER A 108 4.63 -8.28 2.10
C SER A 108 4.79 -9.64 2.77
N VAL A 109 3.87 -9.98 3.69
CA VAL A 109 3.86 -11.29 4.36
C VAL A 109 3.52 -12.43 3.38
N GLU A 110 2.50 -12.24 2.53
CA GLU A 110 2.10 -13.24 1.53
C GLU A 110 3.22 -13.51 0.53
N MET A 111 3.91 -12.47 0.04
CA MET A 111 5.04 -12.59 -0.87
C MET A 111 6.20 -13.36 -0.24
N GLY A 112 6.45 -13.18 1.07
CA GLY A 112 7.40 -14.01 1.82
C GLY A 112 7.02 -15.49 1.84
N ALA A 113 5.72 -15.79 2.01
CA ALA A 113 5.21 -17.16 1.97
C ALA A 113 5.32 -17.80 0.58
N ILE A 114 5.05 -17.02 -0.47
CA ILE A 114 5.20 -17.43 -1.88
C ILE A 114 6.67 -17.79 -2.17
N LEU A 115 7.60 -16.91 -1.82
CA LEU A 115 9.04 -17.16 -1.99
C LEU A 115 9.51 -18.38 -1.18
N GLY A 116 8.97 -18.54 0.03
CA GLY A 116 9.19 -19.70 0.89
C GLY A 116 8.51 -21.00 0.43
N ARG A 117 7.77 -20.98 -0.68
CA ARG A 117 7.03 -22.13 -1.24
C ARG A 117 6.01 -22.73 -0.27
N VAL A 118 5.47 -21.91 0.64
CA VAL A 118 4.39 -22.34 1.52
C VAL A 118 3.14 -22.56 0.66
N PRO A 119 2.50 -23.74 0.71
CA PRO A 119 1.31 -23.99 -0.08
C PRO A 119 0.15 -23.12 0.42
N PRO A 120 -0.83 -22.73 -0.44
CA PRO A 120 -1.88 -21.77 -0.09
C PRO A 120 -2.66 -22.08 1.20
N GLU A 121 -2.90 -23.37 1.48
CA GLU A 121 -3.54 -23.85 2.70
C GLU A 121 -2.73 -23.58 3.97
N GLY A 122 -1.39 -23.54 3.86
CA GLY A 122 -0.48 -23.25 4.96
C GLY A 122 -0.34 -21.76 5.28
N ARG A 123 -0.90 -20.87 4.46
CA ARG A 123 -0.73 -19.42 4.59
C ARG A 123 -1.78 -18.75 5.47
N ALA A 124 -2.79 -19.47 5.93
CA ALA A 124 -3.90 -18.91 6.71
C ALA A 124 -3.42 -18.14 7.96
N HIS A 125 -2.47 -18.71 8.72
CA HIS A 125 -1.92 -18.07 9.91
C HIS A 125 -1.08 -16.83 9.58
N LEU A 126 -0.38 -16.82 8.45
CA LEU A 126 0.40 -15.67 7.99
C LEU A 126 -0.51 -14.51 7.57
N ARG A 127 -1.63 -14.80 6.89
CA ARG A 127 -2.64 -13.79 6.55
C ARG A 127 -3.32 -13.21 7.78
N ALA A 128 -3.63 -14.06 8.76
CA ALA A 128 -4.17 -13.61 10.05
C ALA A 128 -3.18 -12.69 10.77
N TYR A 129 -1.92 -13.08 10.86
CA TYR A 129 -0.85 -12.26 11.41
C TYR A 129 -0.76 -10.90 10.72
N ALA A 130 -0.75 -10.87 9.38
CA ALA A 130 -0.56 -9.62 8.65
C ALA A 130 -1.75 -8.67 8.80
N ARG A 131 -2.98 -9.20 8.86
CA ARG A 131 -4.18 -8.42 9.17
C ARG A 131 -4.09 -7.79 10.56
N ASP A 132 -3.69 -8.56 11.55
CA ASP A 132 -3.66 -8.10 12.95
C ASP A 132 -2.55 -7.06 13.16
N ILE A 133 -1.38 -7.25 12.53
CA ILE A 133 -0.29 -6.25 12.52
C ILE A 133 -0.71 -4.98 11.77
N GLY A 134 -1.38 -5.11 10.62
CA GLY A 134 -1.83 -3.94 9.86
C GLY A 134 -2.80 -3.07 10.65
N LEU A 135 -3.74 -3.69 11.38
CA LEU A 135 -4.65 -2.96 12.26
C LEU A 135 -3.91 -2.33 13.44
N ALA A 136 -2.99 -3.06 14.07
CA ALA A 136 -2.20 -2.54 15.19
C ALA A 136 -1.30 -1.37 14.78
N PHE A 137 -0.71 -1.42 13.58
CA PHE A 137 0.10 -0.35 13.03
C PHE A 137 -0.71 0.94 12.93
N GLN A 138 -1.92 0.86 12.37
CA GLN A 138 -2.76 2.03 12.21
C GLN A 138 -3.22 2.63 13.54
N ILE A 139 -3.63 1.78 14.49
CA ILE A 139 -4.02 2.26 15.82
C ILE A 139 -2.86 3.00 16.49
N ALA A 140 -1.62 2.53 16.30
CA ALA A 140 -0.46 3.21 16.84
C ALA A 140 -0.19 4.55 16.13
N ASP A 141 -0.33 4.60 14.80
CA ASP A 141 -0.16 5.81 13.99
C ASP A 141 -1.18 6.89 14.40
N ASP A 142 -2.46 6.52 14.49
CA ASP A 142 -3.55 7.42 14.91
C ASP A 142 -3.33 8.00 16.33
N ILE A 143 -2.67 7.25 17.23
CA ILE A 143 -2.31 7.74 18.56
C ILE A 143 -1.16 8.74 18.51
N LEU A 144 -0.16 8.49 17.66
CA LEU A 144 1.02 9.35 17.53
C LEU A 144 0.68 10.70 16.88
N ASP A 145 -0.29 10.75 15.97
CA ASP A 145 -0.71 11.99 15.31
C ASP A 145 -1.48 12.96 16.23
N VAL A 146 -1.92 12.51 17.41
CA VAL A 146 -2.65 13.33 18.39
C VAL A 146 -1.76 13.86 19.52
N GLU A 147 -0.54 13.32 19.69
CA GLU A 147 0.44 13.75 20.72
C GLU A 147 1.38 14.87 20.25
#